data_AF-A0A8C9PGM5-F1
#
_entry.id   AF-A0A8C9PGM5-F1
#
_cell.length_a   1.000
_cell.length_b   1.000
_cell.length_c   1.000
_cell.angle_alpha   90.00
_cell.angle_beta   90.00
_cell.angle_gamma   90.00
#
_symmetry.space_group_name_H-M   'P 1'
#
loop_
_entity.id
_entity.type
_entity.pdbx_description
1 polymer ?
#
loop_
_entity_poly.entity_id
_entity_poly.type
_entity_poly.pdbx_seq_one_letter_code
_entity_poly.pdbx_strand_id
1 'polypeptide(L)'
;MLDAKEKENCSLTMLRPLPRRTVTTAKPLKKAVVMPLQLIQEQAASPSAEIHILKKKGQKRKLESLDASEPQEKAEDCWELQISPELLARGRQKILDLLNEGSARDLRSLQRIGQKKAQLIVGWRELHGPFTQVEDLERVEGISGKQMESFLKANILGLAAGQRCGLS
;
A
#
# COMPACT_ATOMS: atom_id res chain seq x y z
N MET A 1 -9.26 42.88 66.04
CA MET A 1 -8.99 43.66 64.81
C MET A 1 -8.25 42.74 63.85
N LEU A 2 -8.91 42.44 62.73
CA LEU A 2 -8.36 42.15 61.40
C LEU A 2 -7.41 40.95 61.25
N ASP A 3 -8.06 39.83 60.92
CA ASP A 3 -7.70 38.90 59.84
C ASP A 3 -7.11 39.61 58.61
N ALA A 4 -6.04 39.03 58.00
CA ALA A 4 -5.89 38.90 56.55
C ALA A 4 -4.52 38.30 56.12
N LYS A 5 -4.62 37.40 55.12
CA LYS A 5 -3.68 37.15 54.00
C LYS A 5 -2.48 36.22 54.29
N GLU A 6 -2.17 35.18 53.51
CA GLU A 6 -2.56 34.77 52.14
C GLU A 6 -1.96 33.38 51.86
N LYS A 7 -2.53 32.68 50.86
CA LYS A 7 -2.01 31.51 50.11
C LYS A 7 -1.99 30.20 50.90
N GLU A 8 -2.66 29.13 50.45
CA GLU A 8 -2.63 28.58 49.09
C GLU A 8 -4.03 28.08 48.71
N ASN A 9 -4.56 28.56 47.58
CA ASN A 9 -5.79 28.03 47.00
C ASN A 9 -5.42 26.82 46.13
N CYS A 10 -5.36 25.63 46.75
CA CYS A 10 -5.33 24.37 46.04
C CYS A 10 -6.68 24.17 45.32
N SER A 11 -6.74 24.54 44.05
CA SER A 11 -7.84 24.18 43.15
C SER A 11 -7.79 22.67 42.85
N LEU A 12 -8.22 21.86 43.81
CA LEU A 12 -8.47 20.43 43.60
C LEU A 12 -9.83 20.30 42.92
N THR A 13 -9.80 20.27 41.59
CA THR A 13 -10.95 19.97 40.75
C THR A 13 -11.55 18.62 41.17
N MET A 14 -12.78 18.68 41.66
CA MET A 14 -13.61 17.54 42.07
C MET A 14 -13.77 16.56 40.90
N LEU A 15 -13.09 15.41 40.97
CA LEU A 15 -13.35 14.29 40.08
C LEU A 15 -14.74 13.71 40.38
N ARG A 16 -15.61 13.69 39.36
CA ARG A 16 -16.93 13.05 39.44
C ARG A 16 -16.78 11.52 39.57
N PRO A 17 -17.57 10.85 40.42
CA PRO A 17 -17.64 9.39 40.43
C PRO A 17 -18.19 8.85 39.11
N LEU A 18 -17.49 7.90 38.49
CA LEU A 18 -17.98 7.16 37.33
C LEU A 18 -19.18 6.28 37.71
N PRO A 19 -20.25 6.22 36.89
CA PRO A 19 -21.38 5.35 37.13
C PRO A 19 -20.98 3.87 37.08
N ARG A 20 -21.44 3.11 38.08
CA ARG A 20 -21.21 1.66 38.20
C ARG A 20 -21.90 0.90 37.06
N ARG A 21 -21.21 -0.15 36.61
CA ARG A 21 -21.57 -1.13 35.57
C ARG A 21 -23.04 -1.58 35.64
N THR A 22 -23.73 -1.50 34.51
CA THR A 22 -24.86 -2.39 34.22
C THR A 22 -24.32 -3.64 33.53
N VAL A 23 -24.68 -4.81 34.05
CA VAL A 23 -24.35 -6.10 33.43
C VAL A 23 -25.37 -6.34 32.33
N THR A 24 -24.93 -6.31 31.08
CA THR A 24 -25.76 -6.74 29.94
C THR A 24 -25.85 -8.27 29.99
N THR A 25 -27.04 -8.80 30.28
CA THR A 25 -27.33 -10.23 30.19
C THR A 25 -27.13 -10.68 28.74
N ALA A 26 -26.10 -11.50 28.51
CA ALA A 26 -25.82 -12.06 27.19
C ALA A 26 -26.91 -13.06 26.79
N LYS A 27 -27.39 -12.97 25.55
CA LYS A 27 -28.36 -13.91 24.96
C LYS A 27 -27.72 -15.30 24.87
N PRO A 28 -28.38 -16.38 25.33
CA PRO A 28 -27.82 -17.72 25.22
C PRO A 28 -27.77 -18.16 23.75
N LEU A 29 -26.59 -18.58 23.31
CA LEU A 29 -26.41 -19.20 22.00
C LEU A 29 -26.96 -20.64 22.03
N LYS A 30 -27.52 -21.06 20.90
CA LYS A 30 -28.17 -22.37 20.72
C LYS A 30 -27.12 -23.48 20.93
N LYS A 31 -27.44 -24.47 21.78
CA LYS A 31 -26.56 -25.63 22.00
C LYS A 31 -26.42 -26.43 20.70
N ALA A 32 -25.19 -26.71 20.29
CA ALA A 32 -24.91 -27.55 19.14
C ALA A 32 -25.23 -29.02 19.49
N VAL A 33 -26.11 -29.65 18.73
CA VAL A 33 -26.35 -31.10 18.81
C VAL A 33 -25.28 -31.77 17.95
N VAL A 34 -24.37 -32.52 18.60
CA VAL A 34 -23.39 -33.36 17.91
C VAL A 34 -24.12 -34.62 17.44
N MET A 35 -24.11 -34.85 16.13
CA MET A 35 -24.55 -36.14 15.58
C MET A 35 -23.46 -37.18 15.84
N PRO A 36 -23.81 -38.40 16.30
CA PRO A 36 -22.83 -39.45 16.51
C PRO A 36 -22.23 -39.86 15.16
N LEU A 37 -20.91 -39.82 15.05
CA LEU A 37 -20.21 -40.38 13.89
C LEU A 37 -20.53 -41.87 13.80
N GLN A 38 -21.18 -42.26 12.71
CA GLN A 38 -21.30 -43.68 12.36
C GLN A 38 -19.89 -44.20 12.06
N LEU A 39 -19.49 -45.19 12.85
CA LEU A 39 -18.20 -45.85 12.81
C LEU A 39 -18.13 -46.65 11.49
N ILE A 40 -17.38 -46.13 10.52
CA ILE A 40 -17.10 -46.84 9.28
C ILE A 40 -16.25 -48.05 9.64
N GLN A 41 -16.81 -49.23 9.41
CA GLN A 41 -16.19 -50.51 9.65
C GLN A 41 -15.02 -50.69 8.67
N GLU A 42 -13.81 -50.57 9.22
CA GLU A 42 -12.56 -50.79 8.50
C GLU A 42 -12.47 -52.27 8.11
N GLN A 43 -12.42 -52.55 6.81
CA GLN A 43 -12.01 -53.85 6.29
C GLN A 43 -10.82 -53.66 5.35
N ALA A 44 -9.81 -54.45 5.67
CA ALA A 44 -8.43 -54.41 5.21
C ALA A 44 -8.26 -54.46 3.68
N ALA A 45 -7.22 -53.80 3.16
CA ALA A 45 -5.97 -54.45 2.79
C ALA A 45 -5.11 -53.61 1.82
N SER A 46 -3.80 -53.66 2.08
CA SER A 46 -2.67 -53.58 1.14
C SER A 46 -2.02 -52.21 0.86
N PRO A 47 -0.66 -52.14 0.86
CA PRO A 47 0.09 -50.90 0.85
C PRO A 47 0.55 -50.51 -0.56
N SER A 48 0.32 -49.25 -0.93
CA SER A 48 1.21 -48.54 -1.84
C SER A 48 1.02 -47.06 -1.57
N ALA A 49 2.03 -46.47 -0.94
CA ALA A 49 2.12 -45.04 -0.72
C ALA A 49 2.37 -44.36 -2.07
N GLU A 50 1.30 -44.06 -2.79
CA GLU A 50 1.34 -43.11 -3.90
C GLU A 50 1.03 -41.73 -3.33
N ILE A 51 2.09 -40.96 -3.10
CA ILE A 51 2.00 -39.57 -2.66
C ILE A 51 1.33 -38.78 -3.79
N HIS A 52 0.03 -38.55 -3.67
CA HIS A 52 -0.66 -37.56 -4.49
C HIS A 52 -0.18 -36.16 -4.09
N ILE A 53 0.88 -35.70 -4.75
CA ILE A 53 1.18 -34.26 -4.86
C ILE A 53 -0.06 -33.62 -5.46
N LEU A 54 -0.81 -32.89 -4.64
CA LEU A 54 -1.90 -32.05 -5.10
C LEU A 54 -1.32 -31.03 -6.07
N LYS A 55 -1.45 -31.33 -7.37
CA LYS A 55 -1.13 -30.44 -8.47
C LYS A 55 -2.05 -29.24 -8.37
N LYS A 56 -1.67 -28.24 -7.57
CA LYS A 56 -2.28 -26.92 -7.62
C LYS A 56 -1.99 -26.39 -9.03
N LYS A 57 -3.01 -26.39 -9.90
CA LYS A 57 -3.01 -25.67 -11.17
C LYS A 57 -2.88 -24.17 -10.88
N GLY A 58 -1.66 -23.72 -10.55
CA GLY A 58 -1.23 -22.38 -10.87
C GLY A 58 -0.96 -22.38 -12.36
N GLN A 59 -1.74 -21.63 -13.13
CA GLN A 59 -1.43 -21.37 -14.52
C GLN A 59 -0.04 -20.73 -14.60
N LYS A 60 0.98 -21.56 -14.87
CA LYS A 60 2.20 -21.12 -15.55
C LYS A 60 1.77 -20.70 -16.96
N ARG A 61 1.62 -19.40 -17.19
CA ARG A 61 1.82 -18.80 -18.52
C ARG A 61 3.30 -18.45 -18.55
N LYS A 62 4.12 -19.40 -18.99
CA LYS A 62 4.61 -19.57 -20.37
C LYS A 62 5.35 -18.31 -20.83
N LEU A 63 6.66 -18.43 -20.62
CA LEU A 63 7.77 -17.88 -21.41
C LEU A 63 7.47 -17.90 -22.92
N GLU A 64 8.12 -16.99 -23.64
CA GLU A 64 7.99 -16.65 -25.08
C GLU A 64 6.99 -15.49 -25.30
N SER A 65 7.33 -14.38 -25.93
CA SER A 65 8.35 -14.11 -26.94
C SER A 65 8.78 -12.64 -26.90
N LEU A 66 10.03 -12.38 -27.27
CA LEU A 66 10.45 -11.09 -27.80
C LEU A 66 9.62 -10.85 -29.05
N ASP A 67 8.69 -9.91 -28.99
CA ASP A 67 8.09 -9.35 -30.18
C ASP A 67 7.95 -7.85 -29.99
N ALA A 68 8.68 -7.12 -30.84
CA ALA A 68 8.59 -5.70 -31.01
C ALA A 68 7.24 -5.40 -31.66
N SER A 69 6.22 -5.20 -30.84
CA SER A 69 4.93 -4.70 -31.27
C SER A 69 4.83 -3.23 -30.85
N GLU A 70 4.96 -2.36 -31.85
CA GLU A 70 4.67 -0.93 -31.82
C GLU A 70 3.43 -0.63 -30.95
N PRO A 71 3.51 0.33 -30.00
CA PRO A 71 2.37 0.67 -29.16
C PRO A 71 1.23 1.22 -30.00
N GLN A 72 0.14 0.48 -30.02
CA GLN A 72 -1.13 0.87 -30.60
C GLN A 72 -1.62 2.20 -29.99
N GLU A 73 -1.70 3.24 -30.82
CA GLU A 73 -2.37 4.52 -30.57
C GLU A 73 -3.71 4.29 -29.87
N LYS A 74 -3.78 4.64 -28.59
CA LYS A 74 -5.01 4.50 -27.79
C LYS A 74 -5.16 5.73 -26.90
N ALA A 75 -5.80 6.74 -27.48
CA ALA A 75 -6.42 7.88 -26.81
C ALA A 75 -5.57 8.39 -25.66
N GLU A 76 -4.47 9.05 -26.01
CA GLU A 76 -3.62 9.82 -25.13
C GLU A 76 -4.54 10.64 -24.19
N ASP A 77 -4.66 10.24 -22.92
CA ASP A 77 -5.11 11.13 -21.85
C ASP A 77 -3.94 12.13 -21.72
N CYS A 78 -3.84 13.07 -22.65
CA CYS A 78 -2.73 14.01 -22.82
C CYS A 78 -2.73 15.06 -21.70
N TRP A 79 -2.72 14.61 -20.44
CA TRP A 79 -2.61 15.45 -19.26
C TRP A 79 -1.30 16.25 -19.27
N GLU A 80 -0.27 15.71 -19.93
CA GLU A 80 1.02 16.38 -20.12
C GLU A 80 0.89 17.68 -20.92
N LEU A 81 0.01 17.73 -21.93
CA LEU A 81 -0.23 18.94 -22.74
C LEU A 81 -0.95 20.06 -21.97
N GLN A 82 -1.62 19.73 -20.88
CA GLN A 82 -2.35 20.70 -20.06
C GLN A 82 -1.47 21.35 -18.98
N ILE A 83 -0.21 20.91 -18.83
CA ILE A 83 0.72 21.39 -17.80
C ILE A 83 1.80 22.26 -18.43
N SER A 84 2.24 23.31 -17.72
CA SER A 84 3.40 24.13 -18.12
C SER A 84 4.64 23.24 -18.33
N PRO A 85 5.35 23.36 -19.46
CA PRO A 85 6.55 22.56 -19.75
C PRO A 85 7.60 22.61 -18.62
N GLU A 86 7.81 23.78 -18.01
CA GLU A 86 8.73 23.95 -16.87
C GLU A 86 8.30 23.13 -15.64
N LEU A 87 7.00 23.06 -15.37
CA LEU A 87 6.47 22.31 -14.23
C LEU A 87 6.61 20.80 -14.46
N LEU A 88 6.37 20.35 -15.69
CA LEU A 88 6.58 18.96 -16.08
C LEU A 88 8.05 18.56 -15.92
N ALA A 89 8.97 19.36 -16.45
CA ALA A 89 10.42 19.12 -16.33
C ALA A 89 10.88 19.10 -14.87
N ARG A 90 10.50 20.11 -14.08
CA ARG A 90 10.83 20.17 -12.64
C ARG A 90 10.23 19.00 -11.86
N GLY A 91 8.99 18.62 -12.17
CA GLY A 91 8.30 17.51 -11.54
C GLY A 91 8.99 16.17 -11.83
N ARG A 92 9.30 15.90 -13.11
CA ARG A 92 10.04 14.71 -13.53
C ARG A 92 11.42 14.65 -12.89
N GLN A 93 12.18 15.75 -12.88
CA GLN A 93 13.49 15.80 -12.24
C GLN A 93 13.41 15.48 -10.75
N LYS A 94 12.51 16.13 -10.01
CA LYS A 94 12.33 15.88 -8.57
C LYS A 94 11.99 14.42 -8.27
N ILE A 95 11.18 13.80 -9.12
CA ILE A 95 10.83 12.39 -9.00
C ILE A 95 12.06 11.53 -9.28
N LEU A 96 12.81 11.81 -10.35
CA LEU A 96 14.03 11.09 -10.71
C LEU A 96 15.07 11.12 -9.58
N ASP A 97 15.32 12.29 -9.01
CA ASP A 97 16.25 12.46 -7.88
C ASP A 97 15.80 11.59 -6.69
N LEU A 98 14.50 11.60 -6.37
CA LEU A 98 13.95 10.78 -5.29
C LEU A 98 14.00 9.26 -5.58
N LEU A 99 13.89 8.85 -6.84
CA LEU A 99 14.04 7.44 -7.24
C LEU A 99 15.49 6.96 -7.07
N ASN A 100 16.46 7.82 -7.35
CA ASN A 100 17.88 7.49 -7.25
C ASN A 100 18.39 7.59 -5.81
N GLU A 101 18.05 8.64 -5.08
CA GLU A 101 18.59 8.93 -3.74
C GLU A 101 17.69 8.45 -2.60
N GLY A 102 16.38 8.36 -2.84
CA GLY A 102 15.40 8.10 -1.79
C GLY A 102 15.51 6.71 -1.19
N SER A 103 15.23 6.59 0.11
CA SER A 103 15.10 5.30 0.77
C SER A 103 13.76 4.64 0.41
N ALA A 104 13.62 3.33 0.66
CA ALA A 104 12.34 2.65 0.52
C ALA A 104 11.23 3.30 1.36
N ARG A 105 11.56 4.03 2.43
CA ARG A 105 10.58 4.78 3.23
C ARG A 105 10.09 6.02 2.48
N ASP A 106 11.01 6.75 1.87
CA ASP A 106 10.71 8.01 1.18
C ASP A 106 9.93 7.75 -0.11
N LEU A 107 10.27 6.68 -0.83
CA LEU A 107 9.51 6.23 -1.99
C LEU A 107 8.04 5.93 -1.68
N ARG A 108 7.71 5.47 -0.47
CA ARG A 108 6.32 5.24 -0.05
C ARG A 108 5.52 6.53 0.18
N SER A 109 6.20 7.68 0.29
CA SER A 109 5.52 8.97 0.39
C SER A 109 4.94 9.41 -0.96
N LEU A 110 5.46 8.88 -2.06
CA LEU A 110 4.98 9.18 -3.40
C LEU A 110 3.58 8.58 -3.64
N GLN A 111 2.73 9.34 -4.32
CA GLN A 111 1.42 8.86 -4.71
C GLN A 111 1.56 7.63 -5.62
N ARG A 112 0.72 6.61 -5.40
CA ARG A 112 0.71 5.33 -6.16
C ARG A 112 1.91 4.39 -5.90
N ILE A 113 2.85 4.74 -5.03
CA ILE A 113 3.96 3.87 -4.62
C ILE A 113 3.72 3.33 -3.21
N GLY A 114 3.56 2.01 -3.09
CA GLY A 114 3.45 1.31 -1.81
C GLY A 114 4.72 0.56 -1.45
N GLN A 115 4.71 -0.12 -0.30
CA GLN A 115 5.85 -0.92 0.21
C GLN A 115 6.46 -1.84 -0.87
N LYS A 116 5.62 -2.59 -1.60
CA LYS A 116 6.10 -3.55 -2.61
C LYS A 116 6.83 -2.85 -3.76
N LYS A 117 6.23 -1.80 -4.33
CA LYS A 117 6.83 -1.04 -5.44
C LYS A 117 8.11 -0.33 -5.00
N ALA A 118 8.13 0.25 -3.81
CA ALA A 118 9.32 0.89 -3.25
C ALA A 118 10.51 -0.10 -3.17
N GLN A 119 10.28 -1.32 -2.69
CA GLN A 119 11.31 -2.35 -2.65
C GLN A 119 11.79 -2.78 -4.05
N LEU A 120 10.87 -2.87 -5.01
CA LEU A 120 11.21 -3.20 -6.39
C LEU A 120 12.06 -2.13 -7.05
N ILE A 121 11.77 -0.85 -6.81
CA ILE A 121 12.56 0.27 -7.33
C ILE A 121 13.98 0.25 -6.75
N VAL A 122 14.12 0.04 -5.43
CA VAL A 122 15.42 -0.05 -4.76
C VAL A 122 16.21 -1.27 -5.28
N GLY A 123 15.57 -2.43 -5.36
CA GLY A 123 16.23 -3.63 -5.88
C GLY A 123 16.62 -3.49 -7.36
N TRP A 124 15.80 -2.80 -8.17
CA TRP A 124 16.13 -2.58 -9.58
C TRP A 124 17.38 -1.72 -9.73
N ARG A 125 17.49 -0.62 -8.97
CA ARG A 125 18.67 0.27 -9.04
C ARG A 125 19.95 -0.35 -8.46
N GLU A 126 19.81 -1.26 -7.49
CA GLU A 126 20.95 -2.02 -6.97
C GLU A 126 21.52 -3.00 -8.00
N LEU A 127 20.67 -3.52 -8.89
CA LEU A 127 21.06 -4.49 -9.91
C LEU A 127 21.46 -3.85 -11.25
N HIS A 128 20.76 -2.80 -11.68
CA HIS A 128 20.93 -2.17 -13.00
C HIS A 128 21.65 -0.82 -12.94
N GLY A 129 21.80 -0.23 -11.75
CA GLY A 129 22.30 1.12 -11.56
C GLY A 129 21.18 2.18 -11.47
N PRO A 130 21.55 3.46 -11.36
CA PRO A 130 20.58 4.54 -11.22
C PRO A 130 19.70 4.70 -12.47
N PHE A 131 18.50 5.21 -12.28
CA PHE A 131 17.58 5.57 -13.36
C PHE A 131 18.10 6.80 -14.10
N THR A 132 18.09 6.77 -15.43
CA THR A 132 18.51 7.90 -16.27
C THR A 132 17.33 8.83 -16.53
N GLN A 133 16.15 8.25 -16.68
CA GLN A 133 14.90 8.94 -16.93
C GLN A 133 13.77 8.27 -16.16
N VAL A 134 12.65 8.98 -15.97
CA VAL A 134 11.58 8.45 -15.14
C VAL A 134 10.89 7.26 -15.81
N GLU A 135 10.87 7.25 -17.15
CA GLU A 135 10.28 6.21 -18.00
C GLU A 135 10.96 4.84 -17.81
N ASP A 136 12.20 4.82 -17.31
CA ASP A 136 12.90 3.58 -16.96
C ASP A 136 12.16 2.77 -15.88
N LEU A 137 11.24 3.39 -15.13
CA LEU A 137 10.35 2.71 -14.21
C LEU A 137 9.47 1.64 -14.88
N GLU A 138 9.20 1.72 -16.19
CA GLU A 138 8.47 0.67 -16.92
C GLU A 138 9.26 -0.66 -16.98
N ARG A 139 10.58 -0.60 -16.83
CA ARG A 139 11.44 -1.79 -16.77
C ARG A 139 11.41 -2.49 -15.42
N VAL A 140 10.87 -1.83 -14.39
CA VAL A 140 10.73 -2.40 -13.05
C VAL A 140 9.53 -3.34 -13.03
N GLU A 141 9.75 -4.57 -12.57
CA GLU A 141 8.66 -5.55 -12.52
C GLU A 141 7.44 -5.02 -11.74
N GLY A 142 6.25 -5.19 -12.31
CA GLY A 142 5.00 -4.75 -11.69
C GLY A 142 4.68 -3.25 -11.83
N ILE A 143 5.49 -2.49 -12.59
CA ILE A 143 5.16 -1.14 -13.05
C ILE A 143 5.01 -1.20 -14.57
N SER A 144 3.81 -0.88 -15.06
CA SER A 144 3.50 -0.80 -16.49
C SER A 144 3.43 0.68 -16.92
N GLY A 145 3.63 1.01 -18.20
CA GLY A 145 3.52 2.38 -18.71
C GLY A 145 2.29 3.16 -18.19
N LYS A 146 1.11 2.53 -18.15
CA LYS A 146 -0.11 3.17 -17.59
C LYS A 146 -0.01 3.52 -16.09
N GLN A 147 0.64 2.64 -15.32
CA GLN A 147 0.87 2.87 -13.89
C GLN A 147 1.89 3.98 -13.66
N MET A 148 2.92 4.01 -14.50
CA MET A 148 3.96 5.02 -14.52
C MET A 148 3.38 6.40 -14.87
N GLU A 149 2.57 6.48 -15.91
CA GLU A 149 1.89 7.72 -16.32
C GLU A 149 0.94 8.24 -15.24
N SER A 150 0.11 7.37 -14.66
CA SER A 150 -0.76 7.74 -13.52
C SER A 150 0.03 8.20 -12.29
N PHE A 151 1.21 7.61 -12.07
CA PHE A 151 2.12 7.99 -11.00
C PHE A 151 2.70 9.40 -11.25
N LEU A 152 3.17 9.69 -12.46
CA LEU A 152 3.65 11.03 -12.84
C LEU A 152 2.52 12.06 -12.69
N LYS A 153 1.35 11.80 -13.27
CA LYS A 153 0.17 12.67 -13.20
C LYS A 153 -0.16 13.04 -11.75
N ALA A 154 -0.25 12.05 -10.86
CA ALA A 154 -0.61 12.28 -9.46
C ALA A 154 0.42 13.11 -8.69
N ASN A 155 1.71 12.87 -8.91
CA ASN A 155 2.77 13.56 -8.17
C ASN A 155 3.03 14.97 -8.74
N ILE A 156 3.06 15.13 -10.07
CA ILE A 156 3.33 16.42 -10.73
C ILE A 156 2.15 17.38 -10.56
N LEU A 157 0.91 16.93 -10.76
CA LEU A 157 -0.26 17.77 -10.49
C LEU A 157 -0.40 18.09 -8.99
N GLY A 158 0.01 17.16 -8.11
CA GLY A 158 0.06 17.40 -6.66
C GLY A 158 1.01 18.53 -6.27
N LEU A 159 2.16 18.67 -6.95
CA LEU A 159 3.09 19.79 -6.75
C LEU A 159 2.45 21.13 -7.14
N ALA A 160 1.64 21.16 -8.19
CA ALA A 160 0.91 22.36 -8.61
C ALA A 160 -0.11 22.80 -7.55
N ALA A 161 -0.84 21.84 -6.98
CA ALA A 161 -1.89 22.09 -6.00
C ALA A 161 -1.35 22.56 -4.63
N GLY A 162 -0.21 22.01 -4.19
CA GLY A 162 0.38 22.35 -2.88
C GLY A 162 0.90 23.79 -2.76
N GLN A 163 1.19 24.46 -3.87
CA GLN A 163 1.70 25.84 -3.87
C GLN A 163 0.63 26.88 -3.50
N ARG A 164 -0.66 26.52 -3.51
CA ARG A 164 -1.76 27.46 -3.20
C ARG A 164 -2.17 27.48 -1.72
N CYS A 165 -1.60 26.61 -0.88
CA CYS A 165 -2.00 26.49 0.54
C CYS A 165 -0.98 27.09 1.53
N GLY A 166 0.00 27.89 1.06
CA GLY A 166 1.14 28.34 1.87
C GLY A 166 1.27 29.84 2.11
N LEU A 167 0.19 30.62 1.97
CA LEU A 167 0.17 32.05 2.31
C LEU A 167 -1.09 32.33 3.13
N SER A 168 -0.98 32.23 4.46
CA SER A 168 -1.91 32.83 5.41
C SER A 168 -1.18 33.23 6.68
#